data_AF-A0A3D4G1R3-F1
#
_entry.id   AF-A0A3D4G1R3-F1
#
_cell.length_a   1.000
_cell.length_b   1.000
_cell.length_c   1.000
_cell.angle_alpha   90.00
_cell.angle_beta   90.00
_cell.angle_gamma   90.00
#
_symmetry.space_group_name_H-M   'P 1'
#
loop_
_entity.id
_entity.type
_entity.pdbx_description
1 polymer ?
#
loop_
_entity_poly.entity_id
_entity_poly.type
_entity_poly.pdbx_seq_one_letter_code
_entity_poly.pdbx_strand_id
1 'polypeptide(L)'
;MTNQYESLTDGIRVTVRPLFSLAQSDLPDGEFVFSYQIRMENLGEQAAQLLFRHWRIHDAGGEDQEVDGEGVVGEQPLLTPGQTHEYRSFCVLSSPV
;
A
#
# COMPACT_ATOMS: atom_id res chain seq x y z
N MET A 1 -6.80 -14.21 -11.39
CA MET A 1 -5.62 -14.43 -10.53
C MET A 1 -5.42 -13.15 -9.75
N THR A 2 -5.43 -13.20 -8.42
CA THR A 2 -5.22 -11.99 -7.61
C THR A 2 -3.72 -11.85 -7.43
N ASN A 3 -3.12 -10.83 -8.03
CA ASN A 3 -1.70 -10.57 -7.84
C ASN A 3 -1.46 -10.17 -6.38
N GLN A 4 -0.53 -10.84 -5.73
CA GLN A 4 -0.08 -10.53 -4.38
C GLN A 4 1.43 -10.30 -4.44
N TYR A 5 1.88 -9.25 -3.78
CA TYR A 5 3.28 -8.88 -3.67
C TYR A 5 3.67 -8.92 -2.20
N GLU A 6 4.90 -9.33 -1.89
CA GLU A 6 5.40 -9.33 -0.52
C GLU A 6 6.88 -9.00 -0.46
N SER A 7 7.30 -8.45 0.69
CA SER A 7 8.69 -8.27 1.05
C SER A 7 8.86 -8.48 2.55
N LEU A 8 10.03 -8.98 2.96
CA LEU A 8 10.42 -9.17 4.36
C LEU A 8 11.70 -8.37 4.60
N THR A 9 11.67 -7.45 5.55
CA THR A 9 12.84 -6.64 5.97
C THR A 9 12.90 -6.61 7.48
N ASP A 10 14.03 -6.98 8.07
CA ASP A 10 14.27 -6.96 9.52
C ASP A 10 13.15 -7.60 10.37
N GLY A 11 12.58 -8.71 9.88
CA GLY A 11 11.50 -9.43 10.56
C GLY A 11 10.10 -8.86 10.29
N ILE A 12 9.94 -7.73 9.60
CA ILE A 12 8.63 -7.19 9.22
C ILE A 12 8.28 -7.63 7.80
N ARG A 13 7.24 -8.46 7.66
CA ARG A 13 6.67 -8.82 6.36
C ARG A 13 5.60 -7.82 5.98
N VAL A 14 5.71 -7.23 4.80
CA VAL A 14 4.66 -6.40 4.19
C VAL A 14 4.12 -7.14 2.98
N THR A 15 2.81 -7.37 2.96
CA THR A 15 2.08 -7.98 1.85
C THR A 15 1.12 -6.96 1.26
N VAL A 16 1.10 -6.83 -0.07
CA VAL A 16 0.23 -5.90 -0.80
C VAL A 16 -0.63 -6.67 -1.80
N ARG A 17 -1.93 -6.38 -1.80
CA ARG A 17 -2.90 -6.91 -2.76
C ARG A 17 -3.61 -5.75 -3.47
N PRO A 18 -3.17 -5.35 -4.66
CA PRO A 18 -3.88 -4.35 -5.46
C PRO A 18 -5.11 -4.96 -6.15
N LEU A 19 -6.13 -4.12 -6.34
CA LEU A 19 -7.36 -4.45 -7.05
C LEU A 19 -7.81 -3.23 -7.84
N PHE A 20 -7.84 -3.38 -9.17
CA PHE A 20 -8.45 -2.41 -10.08
C PHE A 20 -9.97 -2.39 -9.90
N SER A 21 -10.55 -1.18 -9.89
CA SER A 21 -11.99 -0.97 -9.76
C SER A 21 -12.56 -0.26 -10.98
N LEU A 22 -13.11 -1.03 -11.92
CA LEU A 22 -13.81 -0.46 -13.08
C LEU A 22 -14.98 0.45 -12.67
N ALA A 23 -15.70 0.08 -11.60
CA ALA A 23 -16.87 0.82 -11.13
C ALA A 23 -16.53 2.18 -10.49
N GLN A 24 -15.29 2.40 -10.07
CA GLN A 24 -14.83 3.68 -9.51
C GLN A 24 -13.94 4.47 -10.48
N SER A 25 -13.64 3.90 -11.65
CA SER A 25 -12.79 4.53 -12.66
C SER A 25 -13.63 5.31 -13.67
N ASP A 26 -13.12 6.44 -14.15
CA ASP A 26 -13.64 7.17 -15.30
C ASP A 26 -12.68 7.01 -16.48
N LEU A 27 -12.89 5.93 -17.25
CA LEU A 27 -12.00 5.60 -18.38
C LEU A 27 -11.99 6.67 -19.48
N PRO A 28 -13.13 7.29 -19.87
CA PRO A 28 -13.13 8.42 -20.79
C PRO A 28 -12.26 9.60 -20.33
N ASP A 29 -12.24 9.89 -19.04
CA ASP A 29 -11.44 10.99 -18.46
C ASP A 29 -10.02 10.55 -18.05
N GLY A 30 -9.66 9.28 -18.29
CA GLY A 30 -8.32 8.75 -18.01
C GLY A 30 -8.07 8.47 -16.52
N GLU A 31 -9.11 8.33 -15.71
CA GLU A 31 -8.97 8.02 -14.28
C GLU A 31 -9.10 6.52 -14.01
N PHE A 32 -8.03 5.90 -13.53
CA PHE A 32 -7.95 4.47 -13.22
C PHE A 32 -7.77 4.27 -11.72
N VAL A 33 -8.81 3.80 -11.03
CA VAL A 33 -8.82 3.63 -9.58
C VAL A 33 -8.33 2.24 -9.18
N PHE A 34 -7.27 2.22 -8.37
CA PHE A 34 -6.73 1.02 -7.75
C PHE A 34 -6.89 1.10 -6.24
N SER A 35 -7.62 0.15 -5.68
CA SER A 35 -7.58 -0.09 -4.23
C SER A 35 -6.43 -1.05 -3.91
N TYR A 36 -5.88 -0.96 -2.71
CA TYR A 36 -4.90 -1.92 -2.23
C TYR A 36 -5.14 -2.26 -0.77
N GLN A 37 -4.95 -3.54 -0.44
CA GLN A 37 -4.91 -4.02 0.93
C GLN A 37 -3.45 -4.29 1.31
N ILE A 38 -3.01 -3.71 2.42
CA ILE A 38 -1.67 -3.91 2.96
C ILE A 38 -1.78 -4.63 4.29
N ARG A 39 -0.98 -5.69 4.44
CA ARG A 39 -0.85 -6.47 5.67
C ARG A 39 0.61 -6.40 6.13
N MET A 40 0.81 -5.97 7.37
CA MET A 40 2.13 -5.85 8.00
C MET A 40 2.22 -6.82 9.17
N GLU A 41 3.15 -7.77 9.12
CA GLU A 41 3.33 -8.81 10.12
C GLU A 41 4.70 -8.68 10.77
N ASN A 42 4.75 -8.67 12.10
CA ASN A 42 6.00 -8.74 12.82
C ASN A 42 6.35 -10.21 13.11
N LEU A 43 7.30 -10.73 12.33
CA LEU A 43 7.87 -12.08 12.46
C LEU A 43 9.21 -12.07 13.21
N GLY A 44 9.66 -10.90 13.68
CA GLY A 44 10.85 -10.74 14.49
C GLY A 44 10.58 -10.98 15.98
N GLU A 45 11.61 -10.76 16.79
CA GLU A 45 11.58 -10.99 18.23
C GLU A 45 11.39 -9.70 19.04
N GLN A 46 11.43 -8.54 18.39
CA GLN A 46 11.29 -7.22 19.02
C GLN A 46 10.04 -6.52 18.51
N ALA A 47 9.43 -5.67 19.33
CA ALA A 47 8.32 -4.84 18.89
C ALA A 47 8.80 -3.76 17.89
N ALA A 48 7.98 -3.44 16.90
CA ALA A 48 8.25 -2.43 15.89
C ALA A 48 7.05 -1.49 15.75
N GLN A 49 7.30 -0.18 15.60
CA GLN A 49 6.26 0.81 15.38
C GLN A 49 6.39 1.43 14.00
N LEU A 50 5.28 1.47 13.25
CA LEU A 50 5.23 2.25 12.02
C LEU A 50 5.09 3.73 12.37
N LEU A 51 6.06 4.54 11.98
CA LEU A 51 6.06 5.98 12.23
C LEU A 51 5.68 6.77 10.99
N PHE A 52 6.22 6.38 9.83
CA PHE A 52 6.12 7.14 8.59
C PHE A 52 5.99 6.20 7.40
N ARG A 53 5.37 6.68 6.33
CA ARG A 53 5.31 6.02 5.02
C ARG A 53 5.84 6.96 3.95
N HIS A 54 6.54 6.38 2.99
CA HIS A 54 6.92 7.03 1.75
C HIS A 54 6.43 6.15 0.60
N TRP A 55 5.64 6.72 -0.30
CA TRP A 55 5.19 6.07 -1.51
C TRP A 55 5.83 6.74 -2.71
N ARG A 56 6.37 5.94 -3.62
CA ARG A 56 6.69 6.36 -4.98
C ARG A 56 5.77 5.62 -5.94
N ILE A 57 4.91 6.37 -6.63
CA ILE A 57 3.86 5.85 -7.49
C ILE A 57 4.24 6.22 -8.92
N HIS A 58 4.58 5.21 -9.73
CA HIS A 58 4.91 5.38 -11.14
C HIS A 58 3.65 5.20 -11.99
N ASP A 59 3.37 6.17 -12.85
CA ASP A 59 2.31 6.13 -13.86
C ASP A 59 2.94 5.98 -15.25
N ALA A 60 2.47 5.01 -16.04
CA ALA A 60 3.06 4.69 -17.34
C ALA A 60 3.01 5.84 -18.36
N GLY A 61 2.04 6.74 -18.25
CA GLY A 61 1.90 7.92 -19.13
C GLY A 61 2.12 9.25 -18.43
N GLY A 62 2.58 9.23 -17.17
CA GLY A 62 2.76 10.42 -16.34
C GLY A 62 4.15 10.52 -15.71
N GLU A 63 4.29 11.50 -14.82
CA GLU A 63 5.45 11.62 -13.93
C GLU A 63 5.25 10.80 -12.65
N ASP A 64 6.36 10.41 -12.02
CA ASP A 64 6.33 9.76 -10.71
C ASP A 64 5.72 10.71 -9.66
N GLN A 65 4.81 10.17 -8.85
CA GLN A 65 4.26 10.87 -7.70
C GLN A 65 4.91 10.33 -6.42
N GLU A 66 5.34 11.23 -5.54
CA GLU A 66 5.81 10.89 -4.21
C GLU A 66 4.78 11.32 -3.17
N VAL A 67 4.41 10.40 -2.27
CA VAL A 67 3.48 10.66 -1.17
C VAL A 67 4.13 10.26 0.14
N ASP A 68 4.43 11.28 0.93
CA ASP A 68 5.01 11.18 2.25
C ASP A 68 3.96 11.44 3.33
N GLY A 69 4.06 10.75 4.47
CA GLY A 69 3.20 11.08 5.61
C GLY A 69 3.42 10.22 6.84
N GLU A 70 3.00 10.75 7.97
CA GLU A 70 2.99 10.00 9.24
C GLU A 70 1.96 8.88 9.20
N GLY A 71 2.34 7.74 9.77
CA GLY A 71 1.45 6.61 9.94
C GLY A 71 0.92 6.02 8.64
N VAL A 72 -0.15 5.25 8.78
CA VAL A 72 -1.00 4.73 7.71
C VAL A 72 -2.45 4.94 8.14
N VAL A 73 -3.30 5.44 7.25
CA VAL A 73 -4.74 5.68 7.51
C VAL A 73 -5.06 6.43 8.82
N GLY A 74 -4.15 7.30 9.27
CA GLY A 74 -4.28 8.07 10.52
C GLY A 74 -3.75 7.36 11.77
N GLU A 75 -3.09 6.21 11.62
CA GLU A 75 -2.58 5.39 12.72
C GLU A 75 -1.07 5.14 12.61
N GLN A 76 -0.39 5.02 13.75
CA GLN A 76 1.02 4.59 13.87
C GLN A 76 1.08 3.26 14.63
N PRO A 77 0.73 2.13 13.99
CA PRO A 77 0.55 0.86 14.68
C PRO A 77 1.87 0.36 15.31
N LEU A 78 1.78 -0.05 16.57
CA LEU A 78 2.80 -0.84 17.26
C LEU A 78 2.50 -2.32 17.05
N LEU A 79 3.46 -3.04 16.47
CA LEU A 79 3.42 -4.47 16.23
C LEU A 79 4.35 -5.18 17.21
N THR A 80 3.80 -5.90 18.18
CA THR A 80 4.58 -6.85 18.99
C THR A 80 4.92 -8.11 18.17
N PRO A 81 5.89 -8.94 18.60
CA PRO A 81 6.18 -10.21 17.94
C PRO A 81 4.93 -11.07 17.72
N GLY A 82 4.72 -11.51 16.47
CA GLY A 82 3.56 -12.28 16.04
C GLY A 82 2.30 -11.44 15.71
N GLN A 83 2.32 -10.13 15.97
CA GLN A 83 1.18 -9.25 15.69
C GLN A 83 1.09 -8.90 14.21
N THR A 84 -0.13 -8.60 13.78
CA THR A 84 -0.41 -8.06 12.45
C THR A 84 -1.24 -6.78 12.54
N HIS A 85 -0.99 -5.86 11.63
CA HIS A 85 -1.90 -4.77 11.28
C HIS A 85 -2.25 -4.84 9.79
N GLU A 86 -3.52 -4.57 9.46
CA GLU A 86 -4.00 -4.50 8.08
C GLU A 86 -4.77 -3.20 7.84
N TYR A 87 -4.55 -2.61 6.67
CA TYR A 87 -5.33 -1.45 6.23
C TYR A 87 -5.61 -1.50 4.73
N ARG A 88 -6.58 -0.69 4.31
CA ARG A 88 -6.95 -0.50 2.91
C ARG A 88 -6.87 0.98 2.56
N SER A 89 -6.42 1.26 1.35
CA SER A 89 -6.41 2.60 0.76
C SER A 89 -6.53 2.46 -0.75
N PHE A 90 -6.45 3.57 -1.47
CA PHE A 90 -6.51 3.59 -2.92
C PHE A 90 -5.55 4.63 -3.50
N CYS A 91 -5.27 4.52 -4.79
CA CYS A 91 -4.67 5.55 -5.61
C CYS A 91 -5.45 5.67 -6.93
N VAL A 92 -5.30 6.83 -7.58
CA VAL A 92 -5.83 7.08 -8.92
C VAL A 92 -4.63 7.26 -9.84
N LEU A 93 -4.61 6.50 -10.94
CA LEU A 93 -3.63 6.63 -12.00
C LEU A 93 -4.29 7.31 -13.21
N SER A 94 -3.50 8.03 -13.99
CA SER A 94 -3.88 8.77 -15.19
C SER A 94 -3.69 7.97 -16.48
N SER A 95 -3.03 6.80 -16.41
CA SER A 95 -2.85 5.91 -17.56
C SER A 95 -3.22 4.48 -17.23
N PRO A 96 -3.64 3.68 -18.24
CA PRO A 96 -3.71 2.24 -18.06
C PRO A 96 -2.32 1.66 -17.78
N VAL A 97 -2.28 0.61 -16.96
CA VAL A 97 -1.08 -0.18 -16.63
C VAL A 97 -0.42 -0.82 -17.84
#